data_AF-A0A924MCN0-F1
#
_entry.id   AF-A0A924MCN0-F1
#
_cell.length_a   1.000
_cell.length_b   1.000
_cell.length_c   1.000
_cell.angle_alpha   90.00
_cell.angle_beta   90.00
_cell.angle_gamma   90.00
#
_symmetry.space_group_name_H-M   'P 1'
#
loop_
_entity.id
_entity.type
_entity.pdbx_description
1 polymer ?
#
loop_
_entity_poly.entity_id
_entity_poly.type
_entity_poly.pdbx_seq_one_letter_code
_entity_poly.pdbx_strand_id
1 'polypeptide(L)'
;MNSHHEDILMLQTIERYLDGSMLPDEQAYFEQLRKNTPEIDQMVVEHSMFLGQMDEYVLQRNFKHSLQNAHTKLLATGEINEGAAVSTKGKVVQLYNRYQKDLLVAASVGGAIAILVSCVALYLSPTVNGSKLEELNKKFAKIERNQIVQGSIINDVKSKLPKNVNLLSGGTGFLIDTKGYIATNAHVLKGSDAIVVNNIGDEFKATIVHIDKQSDFALLKIEDEDYHPLKALPYAIGKASANLGEEIFTLGYPRDDNSITYTQGYLSAKSGFKGDTASYQIQMNSNPGNSGGPVLNKEGEVIGILSSRQVQADGVTFAIKSKNIYQLIGELKKNDTSLVKIKMPTTTTLRGKEREVQVKKIEDCVFSIKAYNKSK
;
A
#
# COMPACT_ATOMS: atom_id res chain seq x y z
N MET A 1 -40.13 12.80 7.88
CA MET A 1 -39.88 13.77 6.79
C MET A 1 -39.23 15.07 7.27
N ASN A 2 -39.08 15.35 8.58
CA ASN A 2 -38.48 16.60 9.08
C ASN A 2 -36.94 16.61 9.23
N SER A 3 -36.29 15.47 9.56
CA SER A 3 -34.86 15.50 9.93
C SER A 3 -33.92 15.89 8.78
N HIS A 4 -34.16 15.38 7.57
CA HIS A 4 -33.30 15.68 6.42
C HIS A 4 -33.33 17.14 5.95
N HIS A 5 -34.41 17.86 6.23
CA HIS A 5 -34.48 19.28 5.88
C HIS A 5 -33.65 20.12 6.86
N GLU A 6 -33.70 19.77 8.14
CA GLU A 6 -32.88 20.40 9.19
C GLU A 6 -31.39 20.13 8.97
N ASP A 7 -31.00 18.92 8.55
CA ASP A 7 -29.61 18.57 8.22
C ASP A 7 -29.05 19.45 7.09
N ILE A 8 -29.83 19.67 6.02
CA ILE A 8 -29.43 20.49 4.87
C ILE A 8 -29.29 21.97 5.26
N LEU A 9 -30.24 22.49 6.03
CA LEU A 9 -30.17 23.86 6.56
C LEU A 9 -28.96 24.06 7.47
N MET A 10 -28.62 23.05 8.28
CA MET A 10 -27.46 23.07 9.14
C MET A 10 -26.15 23.12 8.33
N LEU A 11 -26.02 22.30 7.29
CA LEU A 11 -24.85 22.30 6.40
C LEU A 11 -24.69 23.64 5.66
N GLN A 12 -25.78 24.22 5.14
CA GLN A 12 -25.75 25.55 4.51
C GLN A 12 -25.32 26.64 5.50
N THR A 13 -25.73 26.51 6.76
CA THR A 13 -25.32 27.42 7.83
C THR A 13 -23.82 27.26 8.12
N ILE A 14 -23.31 26.04 8.17
CA ILE A 14 -21.87 25.77 8.35
C ILE A 14 -21.05 26.35 7.19
N GLU A 15 -21.49 26.21 5.95
CA GLU A 15 -20.80 26.77 4.79
C GLU A 15 -20.70 28.29 4.86
N ARG A 16 -21.81 28.97 5.18
CA ARG A 16 -21.84 30.43 5.35
C ARG A 16 -20.96 30.92 6.50
N TYR A 17 -20.77 30.08 7.52
CA TYR A 17 -19.85 30.38 8.62
C TYR A 17 -18.39 30.25 8.16
N LEU A 18 -18.06 29.19 7.42
CA LEU A 18 -16.69 28.91 6.96
C LEU A 18 -16.22 29.85 5.85
N ASP A 19 -17.13 30.31 4.98
CA ASP A 19 -16.83 31.26 3.89
C ASP A 19 -16.86 32.73 4.32
N GLY A 20 -17.27 33.01 5.56
CA GLY A 20 -17.35 34.36 6.13
C GLY A 20 -18.52 35.20 5.63
N SER A 21 -19.57 34.59 5.06
CA SER A 21 -20.76 35.29 4.54
C SER A 21 -21.87 35.52 5.57
N MET A 22 -21.66 35.14 6.84
CA MET A 22 -22.59 35.43 7.94
C MET A 22 -22.55 36.90 8.39
N LEU A 23 -23.70 37.40 8.84
CA LEU A 23 -23.77 38.68 9.53
C LEU A 23 -23.09 38.59 10.91
N PRO A 24 -22.54 39.67 11.47
CA PRO A 24 -21.81 39.62 12.75
C PRO A 24 -22.63 39.05 13.92
N ASP A 25 -23.90 39.43 14.04
CA ASP A 25 -24.79 38.96 15.11
C ASP A 25 -25.17 37.47 14.93
N GLU A 26 -25.32 37.04 13.68
CA GLU A 26 -25.60 35.65 13.31
C GLU A 26 -24.39 34.75 13.59
N GLN A 27 -23.18 35.23 13.26
CA GLN A 27 -21.93 34.55 13.57
C GLN A 27 -21.73 34.39 15.08
N ALA A 28 -21.99 35.44 15.86
CA ALA A 28 -21.86 35.38 17.32
C ALA A 28 -22.84 34.38 17.94
N TYR A 29 -24.07 34.31 17.44
CA TYR A 29 -25.05 33.30 17.84
C TYR A 29 -24.59 31.88 17.48
N PHE A 30 -24.09 31.69 16.25
CA PHE A 30 -23.60 30.39 15.79
C PHE A 30 -22.35 29.92 16.57
N GLU A 31 -21.47 30.84 16.97
CA GLU A 31 -20.33 30.51 17.84
C GLU A 31 -20.75 30.11 19.26
N GLN A 32 -21.80 30.72 19.80
CA GLN A 32 -22.38 30.25 21.06
C GLN A 32 -23.01 28.87 20.90
N LEU A 33 -23.68 28.62 19.78
CA LEU A 33 -24.29 27.33 19.46
C LEU A 33 -23.22 26.22 19.37
N ARG A 34 -22.09 26.48 18.69
CA ARG A 34 -20.93 25.57 18.65
C ARG A 34 -20.37 25.28 20.04
N LYS A 35 -20.23 26.30 20.90
CA LYS A 35 -19.71 26.12 22.27
C LYS A 35 -20.64 25.28 23.15
N ASN A 36 -21.95 25.40 22.95
CA ASN A 36 -22.97 24.77 23.79
C ASN A 36 -23.42 23.40 23.25
N THR A 37 -23.06 23.05 22.02
CA THR A 37 -23.49 21.80 21.35
C THR A 37 -22.29 21.14 20.65
N PRO A 38 -21.63 20.17 21.31
CA PRO A 38 -20.45 19.49 20.77
C PRO A 38 -20.67 18.86 19.39
N GLU A 39 -21.88 18.37 19.10
CA GLU A 39 -22.24 17.77 17.83
C GLU A 39 -22.17 18.78 16.67
N ILE A 40 -22.55 20.04 16.95
CA ILE A 40 -22.50 21.13 15.97
C ILE A 40 -21.06 21.57 15.72
N ASP A 41 -20.25 21.64 16.77
CA ASP A 41 -18.82 21.95 16.63
C ASP A 41 -18.09 20.87 15.81
N GLN A 42 -18.39 19.60 16.08
CA GLN A 42 -17.85 18.48 15.31
C GLN A 42 -18.23 18.57 13.83
N MET A 43 -19.50 18.87 13.50
CA MET A 43 -19.93 19.06 12.11
C MET A 43 -19.17 20.19 11.40
N VAL A 44 -18.90 21.31 12.09
CA VAL A 44 -18.11 22.41 11.52
C VAL A 44 -16.67 21.97 11.23
N VAL A 45 -16.05 21.22 12.15
CA VAL A 45 -14.69 20.69 11.96
C VAL A 45 -14.65 19.71 10.79
N GLU A 46 -15.56 18.74 10.74
CA GLU A 46 -15.62 17.74 9.67
C GLU A 46 -15.87 18.38 8.30
N HIS A 47 -16.81 19.34 8.21
CA HIS A 47 -17.08 20.05 6.96
C HIS A 47 -15.88 20.90 6.51
N SER A 48 -15.17 21.55 7.45
CA SER A 48 -13.96 22.31 7.13
C SER A 48 -12.82 21.43 6.61
N MET A 49 -12.65 20.23 7.17
CA MET A 49 -11.68 19.25 6.68
C MET A 49 -12.06 18.75 5.29
N PHE A 50 -13.34 18.49 5.05
CA PHE A 50 -13.86 18.09 3.75
C PHE A 50 -13.58 19.14 2.66
N LEU A 51 -13.88 20.42 2.93
CA LEU A 51 -13.60 21.52 2.00
C LEU A 51 -12.10 21.64 1.71
N GLY A 52 -11.24 21.52 2.73
CA GLY A 52 -9.78 21.53 2.53
C GLY A 52 -9.28 20.37 1.64
N GLN A 53 -9.85 19.18 1.79
CA GLN A 53 -9.53 18.04 0.92
C GLN A 53 -9.98 18.25 -0.53
N MET A 54 -11.13 18.91 -0.74
CA MET A 54 -11.59 19.27 -2.08
C MET A 54 -10.63 20.26 -2.77
N ASP A 55 -10.13 21.25 -2.04
CA ASP A 55 -9.18 22.23 -2.57
C ASP A 55 -7.85 21.59 -2.97
N GLU A 56 -7.29 20.71 -2.13
CA GLU A 56 -6.08 19.96 -2.47
C GLU A 56 -6.28 19.09 -3.72
N TYR A 57 -7.44 18.43 -3.83
CA TYR A 57 -7.79 17.62 -5.01
C TYR A 57 -7.87 18.47 -6.29
N VAL A 58 -8.49 19.65 -6.21
CA VAL A 58 -8.58 20.59 -7.33
C VAL A 58 -7.19 21.08 -7.75
N LEU A 59 -6.30 21.39 -6.79
CA LEU A 59 -4.91 21.77 -7.07
C LEU A 59 -4.15 20.67 -7.80
N GLN A 60 -4.22 19.42 -7.31
CA GLN A 60 -3.56 18.28 -7.95
C GLN A 60 -4.07 18.05 -9.38
N ARG A 61 -5.39 18.13 -9.57
CA ARG A 61 -6.02 17.97 -10.88
C ARG A 61 -5.58 19.06 -11.86
N ASN A 62 -5.56 20.32 -11.42
CA ASN A 62 -5.13 21.45 -12.23
C ASN A 62 -3.63 21.36 -12.59
N PHE A 63 -2.80 20.91 -11.65
CA PHE A 63 -1.39 20.65 -11.91
C PHE A 63 -1.20 19.57 -12.98
N LYS A 64 -1.92 18.45 -12.88
CA LYS A 64 -1.89 17.37 -13.87
C LYS A 64 -2.32 17.85 -15.26
N HIS A 65 -3.39 18.63 -15.35
CA HIS A 65 -3.82 19.25 -16.61
C HIS A 65 -2.77 20.21 -17.17
N SER A 66 -2.13 21.01 -16.31
CA SER A 66 -1.05 21.91 -16.72
C SER A 66 0.15 21.14 -17.28
N LEU A 67 0.50 20.02 -16.65
CA LEU A 67 1.58 19.13 -17.10
C LEU A 67 1.27 18.52 -18.47
N GLN A 68 0.03 18.02 -18.66
CA GLN A 68 -0.40 17.47 -19.95
C GLN A 68 -0.44 18.54 -21.06
N ASN A 69 -0.89 19.74 -20.76
CA ASN A 69 -0.90 20.85 -21.70
C ASN A 69 0.52 21.28 -22.09
N ALA A 70 1.42 21.36 -21.11
CA ALA A 70 2.83 21.65 -21.36
C ALA A 70 3.47 20.56 -22.23
N HIS A 71 3.25 19.28 -21.90
CA HIS A 71 3.74 18.14 -22.69
C HIS A 71 3.24 18.17 -24.13
N THR A 72 1.93 18.38 -24.32
CA THR A 72 1.31 18.45 -25.65
C THR A 72 1.85 19.64 -26.44
N LYS A 73 2.07 20.79 -25.79
CA LYS A 73 2.64 21.98 -26.43
C LYS A 73 4.08 21.74 -26.86
N LEU A 74 4.90 21.12 -26.02
CA LEU A 74 6.29 20.79 -26.33
C LEU A 74 6.43 19.75 -27.45
N LEU A 75 5.50 18.79 -27.53
CA LEU A 75 5.40 17.86 -28.66
C LEU A 75 5.01 18.60 -29.95
N ALA A 76 4.01 19.48 -29.88
CA ALA A 76 3.52 20.23 -31.03
C ALA A 76 4.55 21.26 -31.57
N THR A 77 5.37 21.85 -30.68
CA THR A 77 6.47 22.74 -31.08
C THR A 77 7.73 22.00 -31.52
N GLY A 78 7.77 20.67 -31.38
CA GLY A 78 8.91 19.83 -31.72
C GLY A 78 10.10 19.95 -30.77
N GLU A 79 9.89 20.49 -29.57
CA GLU A 79 10.91 20.63 -28.53
C GLU A 79 11.20 19.30 -27.80
N ILE A 80 10.22 18.39 -27.80
CA ILE A 80 10.39 17.00 -27.34
C ILE A 80 9.89 16.03 -28.43
N ASN A 81 10.50 14.86 -28.51
CA ASN A 81 10.18 13.86 -29.53
C ASN A 81 9.97 12.50 -28.85
N GLU A 82 8.77 11.94 -28.94
CA GLU A 82 8.51 10.58 -28.49
C GLU A 82 8.84 9.60 -29.64
N GLY A 83 10.09 9.13 -29.67
CA GLY A 83 10.40 7.89 -30.39
C GLY A 83 11.18 7.99 -31.72
N ALA A 84 12.16 8.88 -31.85
CA ALA A 84 13.16 8.77 -32.92
C ALA A 84 14.59 8.79 -32.34
N ALA A 85 15.41 7.83 -32.78
CA ALA A 85 16.81 7.70 -32.38
C ALA A 85 17.57 9.02 -32.57
N VAL A 86 18.36 9.40 -31.56
CA VAL A 86 19.14 10.64 -31.53
C VAL A 86 20.20 10.61 -32.63
N SER A 87 19.91 11.30 -33.75
CA SER A 87 20.92 11.64 -34.75
C SER A 87 21.67 12.89 -34.26
N THR A 88 22.90 12.70 -33.79
CA THR A 88 23.78 13.78 -33.39
C THR A 88 24.38 14.45 -34.63
N LYS A 89 23.84 15.61 -35.04
CA LYS A 89 24.58 16.75 -35.66
C LYS A 89 23.63 17.90 -36.03
N GLY A 90 23.68 19.02 -35.30
CA GLY A 90 23.01 20.27 -35.73
C GLY A 90 22.96 21.44 -34.74
N LYS A 91 24.04 22.25 -34.70
CA LYS A 91 24.18 23.70 -34.36
C LYS A 91 23.30 24.35 -33.25
N VAL A 92 23.88 24.50 -32.06
CA VAL A 92 23.34 25.25 -30.87
C VAL A 92 23.84 26.70 -30.79
N VAL A 93 24.08 27.40 -31.91
CA VAL A 93 24.77 28.71 -31.87
C VAL A 93 23.82 29.92 -31.97
N GLN A 94 22.54 29.75 -32.31
CA GLN A 94 21.64 30.91 -32.53
C GLN A 94 20.85 31.40 -31.30
N LEU A 95 20.75 30.62 -30.22
CA LEU A 95 19.94 31.01 -29.05
C LEU A 95 20.67 31.94 -28.07
N TYR A 96 21.99 31.81 -27.94
CA TYR A 96 22.77 32.56 -26.95
C TYR A 96 22.75 34.08 -27.20
N ASN A 97 22.85 34.51 -28.45
CA ASN A 97 22.88 35.94 -28.80
C ASN A 97 21.52 36.65 -28.69
N ARG A 98 20.40 35.90 -28.59
CA ARG A 98 19.05 36.48 -28.58
C ARG A 98 18.58 36.90 -27.18
N TYR A 99 19.13 36.29 -26.11
CA TYR A 99 18.62 36.45 -24.74
C TYR A 99 19.64 37.02 -23.72
N GLN A 100 20.84 37.43 -24.14
CA GLN A 100 21.84 37.99 -23.21
C GLN A 100 21.34 39.22 -22.43
N LYS A 101 20.41 40.02 -22.99
CA LYS A 101 19.89 41.22 -22.32
C LYS A 101 18.82 40.91 -21.26
N ASP A 102 18.02 39.87 -21.45
CA ASP A 102 16.96 39.47 -20.51
C ASP A 102 17.52 38.66 -19.33
N LEU A 103 18.63 37.94 -19.56
CA LEU A 103 19.32 37.14 -18.53
C LEU A 103 19.89 38.02 -17.40
N LEU A 104 20.35 39.23 -17.72
CA LEU A 104 20.95 40.17 -16.77
C LEU A 104 19.90 40.80 -15.85
N VAL A 105 18.67 40.99 -16.34
CA VAL A 105 17.52 41.47 -15.56
C VAL A 105 16.97 40.36 -14.66
N ALA A 106 16.93 39.11 -15.13
CA ALA A 106 16.51 37.98 -14.30
C ALA A 106 17.51 37.67 -13.17
N ALA A 107 18.81 37.83 -13.42
CA ALA A 107 19.85 37.58 -12.41
C ALA A 107 19.82 38.58 -11.25
N SER A 108 19.47 39.85 -11.49
CA SER A 108 19.42 40.87 -10.44
C SER A 108 18.24 40.67 -9.49
N VAL A 109 17.08 40.26 -10.01
CA VAL A 109 15.89 39.96 -9.21
C VAL A 109 16.10 38.72 -8.34
N GLY A 110 16.71 37.66 -8.91
CA GLY A 110 17.04 36.44 -8.15
C GLY A 110 18.06 36.68 -7.03
N GLY A 111 19.07 37.52 -7.28
CA GLY A 111 20.07 37.88 -6.27
C GLY A 111 19.47 38.65 -5.09
N ALA A 112 18.58 39.61 -5.35
CA ALA A 112 17.93 40.38 -4.30
C ALA A 112 17.05 39.51 -3.39
N ILE A 113 16.30 38.56 -3.97
CA ILE A 113 15.45 37.62 -3.22
C ILE A 113 16.32 36.70 -2.34
N ALA A 114 17.42 36.16 -2.87
CA ALA A 114 18.30 35.27 -2.11
C ALA A 114 18.96 35.95 -0.90
N ILE A 115 19.33 37.24 -1.04
CA ILE A 115 19.89 38.04 0.05
C ILE A 115 18.81 38.31 1.11
N LEU A 116 17.60 38.68 0.70
CA LEU A 116 16.49 38.93 1.61
C LEU A 116 16.12 37.68 2.42
N VAL A 117 16.01 36.53 1.76
CA VAL A 117 15.75 35.24 2.40
C VAL A 117 16.87 34.87 3.39
N SER A 118 18.14 35.11 3.02
CA SER A 118 19.28 34.84 3.91
C SER A 118 19.32 35.77 5.13
N CYS A 119 18.99 37.06 4.97
CA CYS A 119 18.90 38.01 6.08
C CYS A 119 17.77 37.65 7.04
N VAL A 120 16.61 37.27 6.52
CA VAL A 120 15.47 36.81 7.34
C VAL A 120 15.80 35.50 8.05
N ALA A 121 16.48 34.56 7.38
CA ALA A 121 16.93 33.31 7.99
C ALA A 121 17.94 33.53 9.12
N LEU A 122 18.86 34.48 8.98
CA LEU A 122 19.81 34.86 10.04
C LEU A 122 19.14 35.58 11.21
N TYR A 123 18.10 36.38 10.94
CA TYR A 123 17.36 37.11 11.98
C TYR A 123 16.42 36.20 12.79
N LEU A 124 15.80 35.21 12.12
CA LEU A 124 14.83 34.30 12.74
C LEU A 124 15.47 33.02 13.32
N SER A 125 16.71 32.67 12.94
CA SER A 125 17.35 31.45 13.43
C SER A 125 17.94 31.65 14.83
N PRO A 126 17.56 30.84 15.85
CA PRO A 126 18.22 30.86 17.14
C PRO A 126 19.66 30.36 16.98
N THR A 127 20.61 31.01 17.65
CA THR A 127 22.03 30.65 17.60
C THR A 127 22.24 29.21 18.09
N VAL A 128 22.57 28.30 17.17
CA VAL A 128 22.83 26.89 17.47
C VAL A 128 24.25 26.76 18.04
N ASN A 129 24.34 26.37 19.31
CA ASN A 129 25.61 26.12 19.99
C ASN A 129 26.26 24.83 19.47
N GLY A 130 27.54 24.91 19.06
CA GLY A 130 28.27 23.80 18.40
C GLY A 130 28.34 22.49 19.21
N SER A 131 28.25 22.56 20.54
CA SER A 131 28.23 21.38 21.41
C SER A 131 26.97 20.51 21.24
N LYS A 132 25.83 21.10 20.85
CA LYS A 132 24.57 20.38 20.61
C LYS A 132 24.57 19.64 19.27
N LEU A 133 25.26 20.19 18.27
CA LEU A 133 25.50 19.55 16.97
C LEU A 133 26.41 18.32 17.09
N GLU A 134 27.41 18.38 17.97
CA GLU A 134 28.30 17.24 18.19
C GLU A 134 27.62 16.11 18.97
N GLU A 135 26.77 16.44 19.95
CA GLU A 135 25.94 15.44 20.65
C GLU A 135 24.91 14.81 19.71
N LEU A 136 24.32 15.61 18.82
CA LEU A 136 23.38 15.12 17.80
C LEU A 136 24.09 14.22 16.79
N ASN A 137 25.29 14.57 16.33
CA ASN A 137 26.12 13.72 15.46
C ASN A 137 26.57 12.43 16.16
N LYS A 138 26.88 12.47 17.46
CA LYS A 138 27.18 11.25 18.24
C LYS A 138 25.94 10.38 18.42
N LYS A 139 24.75 10.96 18.57
CA LYS A 139 23.47 10.22 18.59
C LYS A 139 23.13 9.63 17.22
N PHE A 140 23.30 10.37 16.12
CA PHE A 140 23.13 9.86 14.75
C PHE A 140 24.12 8.74 14.45
N ALA A 141 25.41 8.90 14.76
CA ALA A 141 26.41 7.86 14.57
C ALA A 141 26.16 6.63 15.46
N LYS A 142 25.47 6.79 16.60
CA LYS A 142 25.06 5.67 17.47
C LYS A 142 23.80 4.98 16.94
N ILE A 143 22.87 5.71 16.33
CA ILE A 143 21.69 5.16 15.64
C ILE A 143 22.11 4.40 14.38
N GLU A 144 23.03 4.97 13.60
CA GLU A 144 23.60 4.36 12.40
C GLU A 144 24.43 3.11 12.76
N ARG A 145 25.21 3.14 13.86
CA ARG A 145 25.88 1.94 14.39
C ARG A 145 24.91 0.90 14.94
N ASN A 146 23.79 1.27 15.55
CA ASN A 146 22.81 0.28 16.02
C ASN A 146 22.07 -0.39 14.84
N GLN A 147 21.86 0.34 13.73
CA GLN A 147 21.38 -0.24 12.47
C GLN A 147 22.44 -1.14 11.80
N ILE A 148 23.72 -0.79 11.88
CA ILE A 148 24.82 -1.61 11.33
C ILE A 148 25.14 -2.83 12.21
N VAL A 149 24.98 -2.74 13.54
CA VAL A 149 25.21 -3.85 14.47
C VAL A 149 24.07 -4.88 14.44
N GLN A 150 22.86 -4.50 14.02
CA GLN A 150 21.81 -5.46 13.65
C GLN A 150 22.06 -6.10 12.27
N GLY A 151 22.73 -5.41 11.35
CA GLY A 151 23.17 -5.99 10.07
C GLY A 151 24.37 -6.95 10.18
N SER A 152 25.21 -6.84 11.22
CA SER A 152 26.42 -7.66 11.35
C SER A 152 26.24 -9.00 12.08
N ILE A 153 25.04 -9.33 12.56
CA ILE A 153 24.69 -10.71 13.00
C ILE A 153 24.15 -11.54 11.80
N ILE A 154 23.86 -10.90 10.67
CA ILE A 154 23.25 -11.54 9.47
C ILE A 154 24.30 -12.13 8.52
N ASN A 155 25.60 -12.02 8.81
CA ASN A 155 26.62 -12.65 7.97
C ASN A 155 26.69 -14.18 8.09
N ASP A 156 25.93 -14.80 9.00
CA ASP A 156 25.80 -16.25 9.10
C ASP A 156 24.48 -16.81 8.53
N VAL A 157 23.51 -15.96 8.13
CA VAL A 157 22.34 -16.43 7.36
C VAL A 157 22.64 -16.22 5.87
N LYS A 158 23.32 -17.20 5.30
CA LYS A 158 23.56 -17.30 3.86
C LYS A 158 22.19 -17.31 3.16
N SER A 159 21.78 -16.18 2.57
CA SER A 159 20.54 -16.09 1.80
C SER A 159 20.48 -17.21 0.76
N LYS A 160 19.33 -17.87 0.66
CA LYS A 160 19.06 -18.92 -0.32
C LYS A 160 18.70 -18.37 -1.69
N LEU A 161 18.62 -17.04 -1.83
CA LEU A 161 18.59 -16.38 -3.13
C LEU A 161 19.90 -16.68 -3.88
N PRO A 162 19.82 -17.11 -5.15
CA PRO A 162 21.02 -17.26 -5.96
C PRO A 162 21.78 -15.93 -6.08
N LYS A 163 23.11 -16.00 -6.15
CA LYS A 163 23.96 -14.81 -6.38
C LYS A 163 23.62 -14.19 -7.74
N ASN A 164 23.55 -12.86 -7.83
CA ASN A 164 23.20 -12.08 -9.03
C ASN A 164 21.77 -12.30 -9.56
N VAL A 165 20.80 -12.32 -8.66
CA VAL A 165 19.38 -12.42 -9.02
C VAL A 165 18.74 -11.04 -9.05
N ASN A 166 17.95 -10.77 -10.09
CA ASN A 166 17.11 -9.59 -10.16
C ASN A 166 15.76 -9.91 -9.50
N LEU A 167 15.47 -9.28 -8.36
CA LEU A 167 14.17 -9.35 -7.71
C LEU A 167 13.17 -8.55 -8.53
N LEU A 168 12.07 -9.18 -8.91
CA LEU A 168 11.13 -8.62 -9.87
C LEU A 168 9.82 -8.17 -9.22
N SER A 169 9.39 -8.89 -8.19
CA SER A 169 8.20 -8.56 -7.41
C SER A 169 8.20 -9.30 -6.07
N GLY A 170 7.37 -8.83 -5.16
CA GLY A 170 7.12 -9.49 -3.89
C GLY A 170 5.74 -9.19 -3.35
N GLY A 171 5.37 -9.94 -2.31
CA GLY A 171 4.07 -9.88 -1.68
C GLY A 171 3.96 -10.87 -0.54
N THR A 172 2.74 -11.24 -0.20
CA THR A 172 2.45 -12.19 0.86
C THR A 172 1.84 -13.47 0.28
N GLY A 173 2.06 -14.61 0.93
CA GLY A 173 1.26 -15.82 0.71
C GLY A 173 1.03 -16.55 2.02
N PHE A 174 0.18 -17.57 1.98
CA PHE A 174 -0.11 -18.40 3.15
C PHE A 174 -0.29 -19.87 2.78
N LEU A 175 -0.05 -20.75 3.75
CA LEU A 175 -0.20 -22.19 3.55
C LEU A 175 -1.66 -22.58 3.34
N ILE A 176 -1.90 -23.43 2.34
CA ILE A 176 -3.18 -24.12 2.15
C ILE A 176 -3.07 -25.63 2.37
N ASP A 177 -1.85 -26.15 2.56
CA ASP A 177 -1.56 -27.53 2.96
C ASP A 177 -0.21 -27.53 3.71
N THR A 178 -0.11 -28.32 4.78
CA THR A 178 1.11 -28.42 5.61
C THR A 178 2.31 -28.99 4.86
N LYS A 179 2.12 -29.60 3.69
CA LYS A 179 3.20 -30.03 2.78
C LYS A 179 3.88 -28.88 2.06
N GLY A 180 3.63 -27.63 2.42
CA GLY A 180 4.28 -26.46 1.85
C GLY A 180 3.62 -25.94 0.58
N TYR A 181 2.31 -26.16 0.40
CA TYR A 181 1.58 -25.50 -0.69
C TYR A 181 1.10 -24.12 -0.21
N ILE A 182 1.47 -23.08 -0.94
CA ILE A 182 1.18 -21.68 -0.61
C ILE A 182 0.26 -21.08 -1.66
N ALA A 183 -0.81 -20.42 -1.22
CA ALA A 183 -1.64 -19.57 -2.06
C ALA A 183 -1.16 -18.12 -2.00
N THR A 184 -1.21 -17.42 -3.14
CA THR A 184 -0.92 -15.99 -3.27
C THR A 184 -1.64 -15.43 -4.51
N ASN A 185 -1.40 -14.16 -4.87
CA ASN A 185 -1.87 -13.59 -6.12
C ASN A 185 -0.94 -13.84 -7.29
N ALA A 186 -1.50 -13.94 -8.50
CA ALA A 186 -0.72 -14.08 -9.73
C ALA A 186 0.20 -12.87 -9.97
N HIS A 187 -0.29 -11.65 -9.73
CA HIS A 187 0.51 -10.44 -9.98
C HIS A 187 1.70 -10.24 -9.02
N VAL A 188 1.74 -10.97 -7.90
CA VAL A 188 2.88 -11.03 -6.97
C VAL A 188 4.07 -11.79 -7.58
N LEU A 189 3.83 -12.63 -8.59
CA LEU A 189 4.83 -13.51 -9.20
C LEU A 189 5.22 -13.03 -10.60
N LYS A 190 6.06 -11.99 -10.67
CA LYS A 190 6.73 -11.58 -11.91
C LYS A 190 8.04 -12.37 -12.01
N GLY A 191 8.03 -13.59 -12.54
CA GLY A 191 9.27 -14.39 -12.68
C GLY A 191 9.03 -15.87 -12.93
N SER A 192 10.10 -16.65 -12.93
CA SER A 192 10.07 -18.11 -13.08
C SER A 192 10.22 -18.88 -11.78
N ASP A 193 10.83 -18.27 -10.76
CA ASP A 193 11.15 -18.91 -9.48
C ASP A 193 10.75 -17.98 -8.32
N ALA A 194 10.59 -18.55 -7.11
CA ALA A 194 10.27 -17.80 -5.91
C ALA A 194 11.09 -18.26 -4.69
N ILE A 195 11.40 -17.33 -3.80
CA ILE A 195 11.81 -17.60 -2.43
C ILE A 195 10.65 -17.17 -1.53
N VAL A 196 10.36 -17.99 -0.53
CA VAL A 196 9.42 -17.64 0.54
C VAL A 196 10.16 -17.49 1.85
N VAL A 197 9.80 -16.50 2.65
CA VAL A 197 10.45 -16.20 3.93
C VAL A 197 9.40 -16.28 5.04
N ASN A 198 9.68 -17.02 6.11
CA ASN A 198 8.78 -17.12 7.27
C ASN A 198 8.92 -15.91 8.22
N ASN A 199 8.12 -15.89 9.28
CA ASN A 199 8.07 -14.84 10.31
C ASN A 199 9.37 -14.71 11.14
N ILE A 200 10.23 -15.72 11.16
CA ILE A 200 11.52 -15.70 11.87
C ILE A 200 12.71 -15.42 10.94
N GLY A 201 12.46 -15.24 9.64
CA GLY A 201 13.46 -14.85 8.64
C GLY A 201 14.09 -16.00 7.86
N ASP A 202 13.66 -17.25 8.06
CA ASP A 202 14.17 -18.38 7.29
C ASP A 202 13.66 -18.31 5.85
N GLU A 203 14.59 -18.47 4.90
CA GLU A 203 14.29 -18.53 3.48
C GLU A 203 14.10 -19.98 3.02
N PHE A 204 13.10 -20.21 2.17
CA PHE A 204 12.84 -21.49 1.52
C PHE A 204 12.66 -21.30 0.03
N LYS A 205 13.29 -22.18 -0.76
CA LYS A 205 13.05 -22.24 -2.20
C LYS A 205 11.65 -22.75 -2.49
N ALA A 206 10.94 -22.06 -3.39
CA ALA A 206 9.62 -22.45 -3.84
C ALA A 206 9.52 -22.44 -5.37
N THR A 207 8.79 -23.42 -5.91
CA THR A 207 8.43 -23.51 -7.32
C THR A 207 7.02 -23.00 -7.55
N ILE A 208 6.81 -22.44 -8.74
CA ILE A 208 5.50 -21.99 -9.19
C ILE A 208 4.78 -23.20 -9.78
N VAL A 209 3.77 -23.72 -9.08
CA VAL A 209 2.97 -24.87 -9.54
C VAL A 209 1.92 -24.43 -10.55
N HIS A 210 1.28 -23.29 -10.29
CA HIS A 210 0.24 -22.76 -11.17
C HIS A 210 0.11 -21.25 -11.05
N ILE A 211 -0.19 -20.58 -12.16
CA ILE A 211 -0.56 -19.16 -12.22
C ILE A 211 -1.80 -19.02 -13.08
N ASP A 212 -2.84 -18.41 -12.52
CA ASP A 212 -4.01 -17.95 -13.24
C ASP A 212 -4.13 -16.42 -13.14
N LYS A 213 -3.78 -15.74 -14.23
CA LYS A 213 -3.84 -14.27 -14.33
C LYS A 213 -5.26 -13.73 -14.40
N GLN A 214 -6.23 -14.55 -14.81
CA GLN A 214 -7.63 -14.14 -14.92
C GLN A 214 -8.26 -14.01 -13.55
N SER A 215 -8.12 -15.04 -12.71
CA SER A 215 -8.59 -15.01 -11.31
C SER A 215 -7.62 -14.32 -10.35
N ASP A 216 -6.44 -13.92 -10.83
CA ASP A 216 -5.36 -13.32 -10.02
C ASP A 216 -4.90 -14.24 -8.87
N PHE A 217 -4.84 -15.54 -9.14
CA PHE A 217 -4.44 -16.58 -8.19
C PHE A 217 -3.15 -17.28 -8.63
N ALA A 218 -2.30 -17.62 -7.67
CA ALA A 218 -1.18 -18.51 -7.90
C ALA A 218 -0.98 -19.51 -6.77
N LEU A 219 -0.47 -20.68 -7.15
CA LEU A 219 -0.10 -21.77 -6.25
C LEU A 219 1.41 -21.99 -6.32
N LEU A 220 2.06 -21.89 -5.17
CA LEU A 220 3.47 -22.23 -5.00
C LEU A 220 3.63 -23.53 -4.21
N LYS A 221 4.76 -24.20 -4.38
CA LYS A 221 5.19 -25.33 -3.57
C LYS A 221 6.59 -25.08 -3.03
N ILE A 222 6.76 -25.17 -1.72
CA ILE A 222 8.09 -25.16 -1.10
C ILE A 222 8.83 -26.44 -1.49
N GLU A 223 9.99 -26.30 -2.11
CA GLU A 223 10.91 -27.38 -2.51
C GLU A 223 12.28 -27.12 -1.90
N ASP A 224 12.34 -27.25 -0.57
CA ASP A 224 13.51 -26.96 0.23
C ASP A 224 13.64 -28.02 1.35
N GLU A 225 14.84 -28.56 1.55
CA GLU A 225 15.09 -29.63 2.52
C GLU A 225 14.94 -29.14 3.97
N ASP A 226 15.13 -27.84 4.21
CA ASP A 226 15.00 -27.25 5.54
C ASP A 226 13.53 -27.00 5.93
N TYR A 227 12.59 -27.16 5.00
CA TYR A 227 11.17 -26.98 5.29
C TYR A 227 10.60 -28.19 6.05
N HIS A 228 10.14 -27.93 7.28
CA HIS A 228 9.49 -28.92 8.12
C HIS A 228 7.96 -28.71 8.13
N PRO A 229 7.17 -29.67 7.61
CA PRO A 229 5.71 -29.56 7.62
C PRO A 229 5.12 -29.35 9.02
N LEU A 230 4.18 -28.41 9.12
CA LEU A 230 3.38 -28.23 10.33
C LEU A 230 2.49 -29.47 10.58
N LYS A 231 2.16 -29.74 11.85
CA LYS A 231 1.24 -30.83 12.20
C LYS A 231 -0.16 -30.62 11.62
N ALA A 232 -0.65 -29.38 11.70
CA ALA A 232 -1.93 -28.94 11.15
C ALA A 232 -1.91 -27.43 10.96
N LEU A 233 -2.71 -26.92 10.01
CA LEU A 233 -2.96 -25.49 9.90
C LEU A 233 -4.01 -25.07 10.94
N PRO A 234 -3.85 -23.89 11.58
CA PRO A 234 -4.72 -23.50 12.68
C PRO A 234 -6.09 -23.00 12.22
N TYR A 235 -6.22 -22.55 10.96
CA TYR A 235 -7.43 -22.00 10.34
C TYR A 235 -8.05 -22.97 9.33
N ALA A 236 -9.32 -22.74 8.99
CA ALA A 236 -9.99 -23.38 7.86
C ALA A 236 -9.94 -22.50 6.62
N ILE A 237 -10.01 -23.07 5.42
CA ILE A 237 -10.40 -22.32 4.22
C ILE A 237 -11.93 -22.32 4.14
N GLY A 238 -12.54 -21.16 4.37
CA GLY A 238 -13.99 -21.00 4.43
C GLY A 238 -14.66 -21.33 3.08
N LYS A 239 -15.82 -22.00 3.14
CA LYS A 239 -16.69 -22.24 1.97
C LYS A 239 -17.93 -21.35 1.95
N ALA A 240 -18.31 -20.85 3.13
CA ALA A 240 -19.44 -19.95 3.29
C ALA A 240 -19.12 -18.59 2.67
N SER A 241 -20.16 -17.90 2.20
CA SER A 241 -20.01 -16.50 1.82
C SER A 241 -20.00 -15.63 3.07
N ALA A 242 -19.09 -14.68 3.12
CA ALA A 242 -19.01 -13.71 4.20
C ALA A 242 -20.15 -12.69 4.10
N ASN A 243 -20.49 -12.05 5.22
CA ASN A 243 -21.60 -11.12 5.35
C ASN A 243 -21.14 -9.66 5.38
N LEU A 244 -22.04 -8.75 4.99
CA LEU A 244 -21.78 -7.31 5.09
C LEU A 244 -21.53 -6.93 6.56
N GLY A 245 -20.54 -6.10 6.81
CA GLY A 245 -20.13 -5.69 8.15
C GLY A 245 -19.40 -6.76 8.96
N GLU A 246 -19.12 -7.93 8.38
CA GLU A 246 -18.31 -8.96 9.05
C GLU A 246 -16.91 -8.42 9.30
N GLU A 247 -16.45 -8.53 10.56
CA GLU A 247 -15.12 -8.09 10.95
C GLU A 247 -14.08 -9.10 10.46
N ILE A 248 -13.04 -8.57 9.84
CA ILE A 248 -12.01 -9.34 9.16
C ILE A 248 -10.64 -8.81 9.52
N PHE A 249 -9.64 -9.65 9.37
CA PHE A 249 -8.25 -9.25 9.54
C PHE A 249 -7.34 -9.99 8.58
N THR A 250 -6.14 -9.47 8.41
CA THR A 250 -5.10 -10.05 7.57
C THR A 250 -3.74 -9.93 8.25
N LEU A 251 -2.86 -10.83 7.85
CA LEU A 251 -1.44 -10.78 8.17
C LEU A 251 -0.67 -10.75 6.85
N GLY A 252 0.35 -9.89 6.78
CA GLY A 252 1.18 -9.78 5.59
C GLY A 252 2.48 -9.02 5.82
N TYR A 253 3.28 -8.96 4.76
CA TYR A 253 4.63 -8.39 4.75
C TYR A 253 4.66 -7.16 3.84
N PRO A 254 4.30 -5.97 4.34
CA PRO A 254 4.26 -4.74 3.54
C PRO A 254 5.64 -4.10 3.34
N ARG A 255 6.68 -4.61 3.99
CA ARG A 255 8.03 -4.05 4.02
C ARG A 255 9.06 -5.13 3.70
N ASP A 256 10.21 -4.70 3.18
CA ASP A 256 11.33 -5.58 2.81
C ASP A 256 12.12 -6.11 4.02
N ASP A 257 11.81 -5.66 5.23
CA ASP A 257 12.42 -6.10 6.49
C ASP A 257 11.89 -7.45 6.99
N ASN A 258 11.03 -8.11 6.22
CA ASN A 258 10.33 -9.34 6.58
C ASN A 258 9.55 -9.25 7.91
N SER A 259 9.13 -8.04 8.32
CA SER A 259 8.26 -7.88 9.47
C SER A 259 6.81 -8.18 9.09
N ILE A 260 6.19 -9.11 9.83
CA ILE A 260 4.77 -9.39 9.68
C ILE A 260 3.97 -8.23 10.29
N THR A 261 2.91 -7.81 9.60
CA THR A 261 2.00 -6.79 10.07
C THR A 261 0.59 -7.33 10.18
N TYR A 262 -0.12 -6.84 11.18
CA TYR A 262 -1.53 -7.13 11.39
C TYR A 262 -2.38 -5.95 10.95
N THR A 263 -3.47 -6.23 10.23
CA THR A 263 -4.45 -5.21 9.84
C THR A 263 -5.85 -5.75 10.01
N GLN A 264 -6.73 -4.94 10.60
CA GLN A 264 -8.15 -5.25 10.77
C GLN A 264 -9.01 -4.36 9.88
N GLY A 265 -10.19 -4.86 9.52
CA GLY A 265 -11.20 -4.13 8.77
C GLY A 265 -12.54 -4.82 8.78
N TYR A 266 -13.38 -4.47 7.79
CA TYR A 266 -14.72 -5.02 7.64
C TYR A 266 -15.01 -5.35 6.17
N LEU A 267 -15.90 -6.31 5.95
CA LEU A 267 -16.45 -6.57 4.63
C LEU A 267 -17.46 -5.49 4.24
N SER A 268 -17.18 -4.78 3.14
CA SER A 268 -17.97 -3.64 2.67
C SER A 268 -18.96 -4.01 1.58
N ALA A 269 -18.62 -4.93 0.68
CA ALA A 269 -19.54 -5.44 -0.33
C ALA A 269 -19.29 -6.92 -0.68
N LYS A 270 -20.37 -7.63 -1.01
CA LYS A 270 -20.33 -9.04 -1.43
C LYS A 270 -19.83 -9.26 -2.87
N SER A 271 -19.61 -8.17 -3.61
CA SER A 271 -19.05 -8.14 -4.96
C SER A 271 -17.89 -7.15 -5.03
N GLY A 272 -16.94 -7.42 -5.91
CA GLY A 272 -15.84 -6.52 -6.24
C GLY A 272 -16.24 -5.46 -7.27
N PHE A 273 -15.22 -4.86 -7.88
CA PHE A 273 -15.37 -3.79 -8.87
C PHE A 273 -16.32 -4.19 -10.01
N LYS A 274 -17.22 -3.27 -10.41
CA LYS A 274 -18.22 -3.48 -11.47
C LYS A 274 -19.05 -4.77 -11.34
N GLY A 275 -19.32 -5.20 -10.10
CA GLY A 275 -20.17 -6.38 -9.85
C GLY A 275 -19.44 -7.71 -9.97
N ASP A 276 -18.09 -7.72 -9.91
CA ASP A 276 -17.32 -8.97 -9.88
C ASP A 276 -17.78 -9.88 -8.73
N THR A 277 -18.36 -11.03 -9.08
CA THR A 277 -18.86 -11.98 -8.08
C THR A 277 -17.77 -12.86 -7.49
N ALA A 278 -16.56 -12.83 -8.04
CA ALA A 278 -15.41 -13.62 -7.58
C ALA A 278 -14.65 -12.94 -6.42
N SER A 279 -14.95 -11.67 -6.14
CA SER A 279 -14.24 -10.87 -5.13
C SER A 279 -15.21 -10.21 -4.12
N TYR A 280 -14.69 -9.89 -2.94
CA TYR A 280 -15.31 -8.99 -1.97
C TYR A 280 -14.67 -7.61 -2.07
N GLN A 281 -15.46 -6.57 -1.77
CA GLN A 281 -14.93 -5.27 -1.40
C GLN A 281 -14.77 -5.23 0.12
N ILE A 282 -13.63 -4.75 0.60
CA ILE A 282 -13.30 -4.69 2.01
C ILE A 282 -12.76 -3.31 2.39
N GLN A 283 -13.08 -2.86 3.60
CA GLN A 283 -12.53 -1.65 4.19
C GLN A 283 -11.38 -2.04 5.11
N MET A 284 -10.16 -2.00 4.60
CA MET A 284 -8.94 -2.15 5.40
C MET A 284 -7.77 -1.45 4.71
N ASN A 285 -6.79 -1.03 5.49
CA ASN A 285 -5.55 -0.46 4.96
C ASN A 285 -4.78 -1.53 4.19
N SER A 286 -4.57 -1.31 2.89
CA SER A 286 -3.80 -2.20 2.04
C SER A 286 -2.56 -1.48 1.55
N ASN A 287 -1.42 -1.81 2.17
CA ASN A 287 -0.12 -1.33 1.72
C ASN A 287 0.44 -2.28 0.65
N PRO A 288 1.29 -1.77 -0.28
CA PRO A 288 2.11 -2.64 -1.12
C PRO A 288 2.80 -3.72 -0.28
N GLY A 289 2.79 -4.98 -0.75
CA GLY A 289 3.37 -6.13 -0.05
C GLY A 289 2.38 -7.01 0.72
N ASN A 290 1.22 -6.49 1.14
CA ASN A 290 0.17 -7.31 1.78
C ASN A 290 -0.62 -8.19 0.78
N SER A 291 -0.52 -7.89 -0.51
CA SER A 291 -1.24 -8.65 -1.55
C SER A 291 -0.85 -10.12 -1.54
N GLY A 292 -1.84 -10.99 -1.63
CA GLY A 292 -1.70 -12.44 -1.55
C GLY A 292 -1.85 -12.99 -0.13
N GLY A 293 -1.93 -12.12 0.88
CA GLY A 293 -2.17 -12.51 2.27
C GLY A 293 -3.59 -13.06 2.52
N PRO A 294 -3.77 -13.88 3.57
CA PRO A 294 -5.07 -14.42 3.93
C PRO A 294 -5.95 -13.35 4.57
N VAL A 295 -7.22 -13.30 4.18
CA VAL A 295 -8.25 -12.51 4.86
C VAL A 295 -9.09 -13.48 5.70
N LEU A 296 -9.07 -13.30 7.02
CA LEU A 296 -9.73 -14.16 7.99
C LEU A 296 -10.87 -13.43 8.69
N ASN A 297 -11.92 -14.18 9.05
CA ASN A 297 -12.95 -13.71 9.97
C ASN A 297 -12.63 -14.06 11.44
N LYS A 298 -13.50 -13.65 12.37
CA LYS A 298 -13.35 -13.85 13.82
C LYS A 298 -13.27 -15.32 14.23
N GLU A 299 -13.86 -16.21 13.46
CA GLU A 299 -13.88 -17.65 13.64
C GLU A 299 -12.54 -18.30 13.24
N GLY A 300 -11.64 -17.53 12.64
CA GLY A 300 -10.37 -18.01 12.10
C GLY A 300 -10.56 -18.86 10.85
N GLU A 301 -11.50 -18.46 10.00
CA GLU A 301 -11.72 -19.04 8.67
C GLU A 301 -11.20 -18.04 7.63
N VAL A 302 -10.38 -18.53 6.69
CA VAL A 302 -9.94 -17.75 5.54
C VAL A 302 -11.12 -17.58 4.60
N ILE A 303 -11.63 -16.36 4.49
CA ILE A 303 -12.75 -16.01 3.61
C ILE A 303 -12.28 -15.47 2.26
N GLY A 304 -11.00 -15.13 2.12
CA GLY A 304 -10.42 -14.67 0.87
C GLY A 304 -8.92 -14.43 0.89
N ILE A 305 -8.42 -13.96 -0.25
CA ILE A 305 -7.02 -13.57 -0.49
C ILE A 305 -7.00 -12.08 -0.80
N LEU A 306 -6.26 -11.30 0.00
CA LEU A 306 -6.16 -9.86 -0.19
C LEU A 306 -5.54 -9.54 -1.55
N SER A 307 -6.16 -8.68 -2.36
CA SER A 307 -5.62 -8.26 -3.65
C SER A 307 -5.47 -6.74 -3.72
N SER A 308 -4.24 -6.28 -3.95
CA SER A 308 -3.94 -4.86 -4.21
C SER A 308 -4.10 -4.46 -5.68
N ARG A 309 -4.46 -5.40 -6.57
CA ARG A 309 -4.54 -5.17 -8.03
C ARG A 309 -5.48 -4.03 -8.40
N GLN A 310 -6.56 -3.84 -7.65
CA GLN A 310 -7.61 -2.85 -7.92
C GLN A 310 -7.56 -1.62 -7.01
N VAL A 311 -6.68 -1.60 -5.99
CA VAL A 311 -6.51 -0.43 -5.09
C VAL A 311 -6.10 0.82 -5.89
N GLN A 312 -5.43 0.65 -7.02
CA GLN A 312 -4.97 1.72 -7.91
C GLN A 312 -6.10 2.43 -8.68
N ALA A 313 -7.34 1.89 -8.69
CA ALA A 313 -8.43 2.48 -9.45
C ALA A 313 -9.22 3.54 -8.65
N ASP A 314 -9.54 3.31 -7.37
CA ASP A 314 -10.50 4.15 -6.63
C ASP A 314 -10.31 4.14 -5.09
N GLY A 315 -9.12 3.78 -4.57
CA GLY A 315 -8.89 3.75 -3.11
C GLY A 315 -9.64 2.65 -2.37
N VAL A 316 -10.10 1.62 -3.10
CA VAL A 316 -10.89 0.50 -2.58
C VAL A 316 -10.04 -0.77 -2.51
N THR A 317 -10.12 -1.50 -1.41
CA THR A 317 -9.43 -2.78 -1.22
C THR A 317 -10.34 -3.95 -1.55
N PHE A 318 -9.78 -5.01 -2.17
CA PHE A 318 -10.53 -6.18 -2.58
C PHE A 318 -9.93 -7.47 -2.02
N ALA A 319 -10.75 -8.49 -1.86
CA ALA A 319 -10.33 -9.84 -1.51
C ALA A 319 -10.95 -10.87 -2.47
N ILE A 320 -10.12 -11.70 -3.09
CA ILE A 320 -10.58 -12.82 -3.93
C ILE A 320 -11.22 -13.85 -3.01
N LYS A 321 -12.44 -14.30 -3.30
CA LYS A 321 -13.18 -15.22 -2.43
C LYS A 321 -12.45 -16.55 -2.26
N SER A 322 -12.41 -17.07 -1.03
CA SER A 322 -11.81 -18.38 -0.70
C SER A 322 -12.44 -19.55 -1.48
N LYS A 323 -13.70 -19.41 -1.90
CA LYS A 323 -14.38 -20.37 -2.79
C LYS A 323 -13.58 -20.63 -4.08
N ASN A 324 -12.90 -19.63 -4.61
CA ASN A 324 -12.11 -19.75 -5.84
C ASN A 324 -10.91 -20.68 -5.63
N ILE A 325 -10.34 -20.72 -4.41
CA ILE A 325 -9.26 -21.66 -4.06
C ILE A 325 -9.76 -23.11 -4.24
N TYR A 326 -10.97 -23.42 -3.77
CA TYR A 326 -11.56 -24.76 -3.92
C TYR A 326 -11.81 -25.13 -5.38
N GLN A 327 -12.30 -24.17 -6.19
CA GLN A 327 -12.56 -24.39 -7.61
C GLN A 327 -11.25 -24.67 -8.35
N LEU A 328 -10.25 -23.81 -8.19
CA LEU A 328 -8.95 -23.92 -8.85
C LEU A 328 -8.21 -25.19 -8.44
N ILE A 329 -8.13 -25.50 -7.14
CA ILE A 329 -7.51 -26.75 -6.67
C ILE A 329 -8.28 -27.97 -7.20
N GLY A 330 -9.61 -27.90 -7.27
CA GLY A 330 -10.43 -28.96 -7.85
C GLY A 330 -10.14 -29.22 -9.33
N GLU A 331 -9.93 -28.17 -10.12
CA GLU A 331 -9.55 -28.25 -11.54
C GLU A 331 -8.13 -28.78 -11.71
N LEU A 332 -7.17 -28.26 -10.93
CA LEU A 332 -5.78 -28.70 -10.95
C LEU A 332 -5.65 -30.19 -10.64
N LYS A 333 -6.43 -30.70 -9.68
CA LYS A 333 -6.46 -32.14 -9.35
C LYS A 333 -6.98 -33.04 -10.47
N LYS A 334 -7.78 -32.52 -11.39
CA LYS A 334 -8.26 -33.28 -12.56
C LYS A 334 -7.16 -33.39 -13.62
N ASN A 335 -6.36 -32.34 -13.76
CA ASN A 335 -5.33 -32.24 -14.81
C ASN A 335 -3.98 -32.82 -14.37
N ASP A 336 -3.67 -32.78 -13.07
CA ASP A 336 -2.42 -33.29 -12.50
C ASP A 336 -2.71 -34.16 -11.27
N THR A 337 -2.43 -35.46 -11.43
CA THR A 337 -2.64 -36.48 -10.39
C THR A 337 -1.72 -36.30 -9.18
N SER A 338 -0.58 -35.62 -9.33
CA SER A 338 0.32 -35.32 -8.22
C SER A 338 -0.33 -34.38 -7.19
N LEU A 339 -1.20 -33.47 -7.66
CA LEU A 339 -1.90 -32.47 -6.85
C LEU A 339 -3.12 -33.03 -6.11
N VAL A 340 -3.58 -34.25 -6.43
CA VAL A 340 -4.67 -34.95 -5.72
C VAL A 340 -4.39 -35.05 -4.22
N LYS A 341 -3.10 -35.09 -3.86
CA LYS A 341 -2.61 -35.19 -2.48
C LYS A 341 -2.75 -33.91 -1.65
N ILE A 342 -3.13 -32.77 -2.25
CA ILE A 342 -3.35 -31.52 -1.51
C ILE A 342 -4.56 -31.68 -0.58
N LYS A 343 -4.35 -31.46 0.72
CA LYS A 343 -5.34 -31.49 1.79
C LYS A 343 -5.51 -30.09 2.37
N MET A 344 -6.53 -29.39 1.89
CA MET A 344 -6.90 -28.08 2.43
C MET A 344 -7.53 -28.21 3.82
N PRO A 345 -7.24 -27.30 4.75
CA PRO A 345 -7.81 -27.34 6.08
C PRO A 345 -9.30 -26.96 6.03
N THR A 346 -10.16 -27.81 6.58
CA THR A 346 -11.61 -27.60 6.61
C THR A 346 -12.14 -27.26 7.99
N THR A 347 -11.28 -27.29 9.01
CA THR A 347 -11.62 -27.00 10.40
C THR A 347 -10.65 -25.96 10.96
N THR A 348 -11.12 -25.19 11.92
CA THR A 348 -10.35 -24.14 12.60
C THR A 348 -10.20 -24.50 14.07
N THR A 349 -9.00 -24.27 14.61
CA THR A 349 -8.71 -24.34 16.05
C THR A 349 -8.69 -22.95 16.69
N LEU A 350 -8.98 -21.90 15.92
CA LEU A 350 -8.90 -20.50 16.32
C LEU A 350 -10.23 -19.96 16.87
N ARG A 351 -11.34 -20.63 16.58
CA ARG A 351 -12.67 -20.21 17.00
C ARG A 351 -12.73 -19.98 18.52
N GLY A 352 -13.22 -18.80 18.91
CA GLY A 352 -13.36 -18.41 20.30
C GLY A 352 -12.06 -18.05 21.02
N LYS A 353 -10.92 -17.98 20.32
CA LYS A 353 -9.65 -17.52 20.90
C LYS A 353 -9.50 -16.01 20.77
N GLU A 354 -8.81 -15.41 21.74
CA GLU A 354 -8.39 -14.00 21.70
C GLU A 354 -7.55 -13.70 20.45
N ARG A 355 -7.66 -12.45 19.94
CA ARG A 355 -7.04 -12.05 18.67
C ARG A 355 -5.53 -12.27 18.67
N GLU A 356 -4.85 -11.92 19.76
CA GLU A 356 -3.40 -12.11 19.89
C GLU A 356 -2.99 -13.59 19.75
N VAL A 357 -3.79 -14.49 20.33
CA VAL A 357 -3.57 -15.94 20.23
C VAL A 357 -3.86 -16.44 18.81
N GLN A 358 -4.84 -15.87 18.13
CA GLN A 358 -5.08 -16.19 16.73
C GLN A 358 -3.90 -15.77 15.86
N VAL A 359 -3.45 -14.51 15.98
CA VAL A 359 -2.34 -13.94 15.22
C VAL A 359 -1.07 -14.77 15.41
N LYS A 360 -0.71 -15.08 16.67
CA LYS A 360 0.48 -15.88 17.01
C LYS A 360 0.47 -17.29 16.39
N LYS A 361 -0.70 -17.87 16.15
CA LYS A 361 -0.79 -19.17 15.48
C LYS A 361 -0.73 -19.06 13.97
N ILE A 362 -1.26 -17.98 13.41
CA ILE A 362 -1.36 -17.78 11.96
C ILE A 362 -0.01 -17.33 11.39
N GLU A 363 0.80 -16.54 12.13
CA GLU A 363 2.08 -16.00 11.64
C GLU A 363 3.04 -17.06 11.09
N ASP A 364 3.10 -18.25 11.71
CA ASP A 364 3.92 -19.39 11.25
C ASP A 364 3.45 -19.98 9.90
N CYS A 365 2.25 -19.59 9.45
CA CYS A 365 1.63 -20.06 8.20
C CYS A 365 1.67 -19.01 7.08
N VAL A 366 2.18 -17.80 7.35
CA VAL A 366 2.20 -16.66 6.41
C VAL A 366 3.63 -16.33 6.04
N PHE A 367 3.87 -16.19 4.73
CA PHE A 367 5.19 -16.06 4.16
C PHE A 367 5.31 -14.78 3.33
N SER A 368 6.46 -14.11 3.43
CA SER A 368 6.89 -13.10 2.46
C SER A 368 7.33 -13.82 1.19
N ILE A 369 6.90 -13.35 0.03
CA ILE A 369 7.22 -13.94 -1.27
C ILE A 369 8.15 -12.98 -2.02
N LYS A 370 9.25 -13.53 -2.54
CA LYS A 370 10.21 -12.84 -3.39
C LYS A 370 10.32 -13.59 -4.72
N ALA A 371 9.73 -13.04 -5.78
CA ALA A 371 9.75 -13.62 -7.11
C ALA A 371 10.95 -13.11 -7.91
N TYR A 372 11.57 -14.00 -8.67
CA TYR A 372 12.79 -13.69 -9.41
C TYR A 372 12.96 -14.53 -10.68
N ASN A 373 13.89 -14.12 -11.52
CA ASN A 373 14.41 -14.92 -12.62
C ASN A 373 15.83 -15.36 -12.31
N LYS A 374 16.18 -16.59 -12.69
CA LYS A 374 17.59 -17.01 -12.74
C LYS A 374 18.31 -16.16 -13.78
N SER A 375 19.44 -15.55 -13.40
CA SER A 375 20.35 -14.97 -14.39
C SER A 375 20.79 -16.06 -15.35
N LYS A 376 20.70 -15.77 -16.66
CA LYS A 376 21.17 -16.66 -17.72
C LYS A 376 22.67 -16.83 -17.69
#